data_AF-A0A6B1AS28-F1
#
_entry.id   AF-A0A6B1AS28-F1
#
_cell.length_a   1.000
_cell.length_b   1.000
_cell.length_c   1.000
_cell.angle_alpha   90.00
_cell.angle_beta   90.00
_cell.angle_gamma   90.00
#
_symmetry.space_group_name_H-M   'P 1'
#
loop_
_entity.id
_entity.type
_entity.pdbx_description
1 polymer ?
#
loop_
_entity_poly.entity_id
_entity_poly.type
_entity_poly.pdbx_seq_one_letter_code
_entity_poly.pdbx_strand_id
1 'polypeptide(L)'
;MNIAIALRIFFRVKNVKFFARLYTIRGFAQALREECGKANVRVSLINPGAVRTPFFDDLHFEPGEGEDEAIAPEDVAAVLAMVLEARPGTVLDEINVSPLNHVWRRK
;
A
#
# COMPACT_ATOMS: atom_id res chain seq x y z
N MET A 1 -3.69 -6.50 -21.17
CA MET A 1 -2.60 -6.66 -20.19
C MET A 1 -3.25 -6.89 -18.85
N ASN A 2 -3.21 -8.13 -18.33
CA ASN A 2 -3.95 -8.49 -17.12
C ASN A 2 -3.05 -8.27 -15.91
N ILE A 3 -3.32 -7.23 -15.14
CA ILE A 3 -2.56 -6.88 -13.93
C ILE A 3 -3.53 -6.95 -12.75
N ALA A 4 -3.16 -7.69 -11.72
CA ALA A 4 -3.84 -7.69 -10.45
C ALA A 4 -2.98 -6.90 -9.45
N ILE A 5 -3.45 -5.72 -9.03
CA ILE A 5 -2.78 -4.93 -7.99
C ILE A 5 -3.55 -5.12 -6.68
N ALA A 6 -2.84 -5.54 -5.65
CA ALA A 6 -3.33 -5.55 -4.28
C ALA A 6 -2.75 -4.34 -3.55
N LEU A 7 -3.60 -3.41 -3.09
CA LEU A 7 -3.19 -2.26 -2.29
C LEU A 7 -3.49 -2.56 -0.81
N ARG A 8 -2.48 -2.41 0.06
CA ARG A 8 -2.60 -2.50 1.51
C ARG A 8 -2.40 -1.13 2.13
N ILE A 9 -3.49 -0.46 2.50
CA ILE A 9 -3.43 0.81 3.23
C ILE A 9 -3.02 0.53 4.69
N PHE A 10 -2.00 1.21 5.20
CA PHE A 10 -1.56 1.13 6.59
C PHE A 10 -2.55 1.85 7.52
N PHE A 11 -3.00 1.17 8.56
CA PHE A 11 -3.78 1.77 9.65
C PHE A 11 -3.02 1.65 10.96
N ARG A 12 -2.94 2.74 11.71
CA ARG A 12 -2.54 2.71 13.12
C ARG A 12 -3.73 2.31 13.99
N VAL A 13 -4.02 1.02 14.04
CA VAL A 13 -4.86 0.47 15.12
C VAL A 13 -4.10 -0.65 15.80
N LYS A 14 -3.84 -0.52 17.11
CA LYS A 14 -3.25 -1.59 17.95
C LYS A 14 -4.20 -2.78 18.16
N ASN A 15 -5.04 -3.11 17.18
CA ASN A 15 -5.99 -4.22 17.25
C ASN A 15 -5.51 -5.40 16.40
N VAL A 16 -5.26 -6.52 17.06
CA VAL A 16 -4.73 -7.75 16.45
C VAL A 16 -5.60 -8.27 15.29
N LYS A 17 -6.91 -7.98 15.31
CA LYS A 17 -7.88 -8.36 14.25
C LYS A 17 -7.58 -7.68 12.91
N PHE A 18 -7.15 -6.41 12.93
CA PHE A 18 -6.83 -5.68 11.71
C PHE A 18 -5.50 -6.15 11.13
N PHE A 19 -4.51 -6.37 12.00
CA PHE A 19 -3.24 -7.00 11.63
C PHE A 19 -3.45 -8.37 10.97
N ALA A 20 -4.29 -9.24 11.55
CA ALA A 20 -4.61 -10.53 10.95
C ALA A 20 -5.13 -10.38 9.51
N ARG A 21 -6.10 -9.48 9.27
CA ARG A 21 -6.66 -9.25 7.92
C ARG A 21 -5.63 -8.69 6.94
N LEU A 22 -4.78 -7.77 7.38
CA LEU A 22 -3.70 -7.21 6.55
C LEU A 22 -2.62 -8.26 6.21
N TYR A 23 -2.27 -9.13 7.16
CA TYR A 23 -1.32 -10.22 6.92
C TYR A 23 -1.91 -11.31 6.03
N THR A 24 -3.23 -11.59 6.11
CA THR A 24 -3.91 -12.50 5.19
C THR A 24 -3.84 -12.00 3.75
N ILE A 25 -4.00 -10.69 3.50
CA ILE A 25 -3.87 -10.12 2.14
C ILE A 25 -2.47 -10.37 1.56
N ARG A 26 -1.43 -10.26 2.39
CA ARG A 26 -0.06 -10.57 1.97
C ARG A 26 0.10 -12.05 1.59
N GLY A 27 -0.35 -12.96 2.44
CA GLY A 27 -0.30 -14.40 2.14
C GLY A 27 -1.10 -14.79 0.91
N PHE A 28 -2.29 -14.18 0.75
CA PHE A 28 -3.12 -14.37 -0.43
C PHE A 28 -2.47 -13.83 -1.71
N ALA A 29 -1.85 -12.65 -1.68
CA ALA A 29 -1.13 -12.09 -2.81
C ALA A 29 0.09 -12.95 -3.21
N GLN A 30 0.79 -13.54 -2.23
CA GLN A 30 1.89 -14.47 -2.48
C GLN A 30 1.40 -15.76 -3.15
N ALA A 31 0.34 -16.38 -2.62
CA ALA A 31 -0.25 -17.58 -3.22
C ALA A 31 -0.77 -17.32 -4.64
N LEU A 32 -1.49 -16.21 -4.84
CA LEU A 32 -1.99 -15.81 -6.16
C LEU A 32 -0.87 -15.65 -7.18
N ARG A 33 0.28 -15.09 -6.78
CA ARG A 33 1.41 -14.90 -7.70
C ARG A 33 1.93 -16.22 -8.27
N GLU A 34 2.06 -17.24 -7.43
CA GLU A 34 2.53 -18.56 -7.85
C GLU A 34 1.58 -19.21 -8.86
N GLU A 35 0.28 -19.02 -8.68
CA GLU A 35 -0.75 -19.55 -9.59
C GLU A 35 -0.88 -18.72 -10.88
N CYS A 36 -0.85 -17.39 -10.76
CA CYS A 36 -1.11 -16.43 -11.83
C CYS A 36 0.08 -16.24 -12.78
N GLY A 37 1.31 -16.54 -12.36
CA GLY A 37 2.50 -16.44 -13.21
C GLY A 37 2.37 -17.27 -14.50
N LYS A 38 1.73 -18.44 -14.42
CA LYS A 38 1.46 -19.32 -15.58
C LYS A 38 0.47 -18.74 -16.58
N ALA A 39 -0.35 -17.79 -16.14
CA ALA A 39 -1.37 -17.11 -16.94
C ALA A 39 -0.91 -15.72 -17.45
N ASN A 40 0.37 -15.38 -17.31
CA ASN A 40 0.92 -14.04 -17.61
C ASN A 40 0.21 -12.90 -16.86
N VAL A 41 -0.28 -13.18 -15.64
CA VAL A 41 -0.88 -12.17 -14.76
C VAL A 41 0.15 -11.76 -13.72
N ARG A 42 0.39 -10.45 -13.61
CA ARG A 42 1.30 -9.87 -12.63
C ARG A 42 0.55 -9.50 -11.36
N VAL A 43 1.09 -9.90 -10.21
CA VAL A 43 0.54 -9.60 -8.89
C VAL A 43 1.54 -8.76 -8.10
N SER A 44 1.14 -7.54 -7.75
CA SER A 44 1.97 -6.60 -6.98
C SER A 44 1.24 -6.16 -5.71
N LEU A 45 1.97 -6.14 -4.59
CA LEU A 45 1.48 -5.64 -3.31
C LEU A 45 2.08 -4.25 -3.04
N ILE A 46 1.25 -3.22 -2.89
CA ILE A 46 1.70 -1.88 -2.52
C ILE A 46 1.25 -1.58 -1.10
N ASN A 47 2.19 -1.24 -0.21
CA ASN A 47 1.97 -1.01 1.21
C ASN A 47 2.30 0.44 1.59
N PRO A 48 1.43 1.43 1.31
CA PRO A 48 1.65 2.78 1.80
C PRO A 48 1.42 2.89 3.32
N GLY A 49 2.26 3.69 3.95
CA GLY A 49 2.09 4.27 5.29
C GLY A 49 0.93 5.25 5.35
N ALA A 50 1.01 6.26 6.22
CA ALA A 50 -0.05 7.25 6.33
C ALA A 50 -0.08 8.16 5.10
N VAL A 51 -1.16 8.11 4.32
CA VAL A 51 -1.36 8.93 3.11
C VAL A 51 -2.33 10.06 3.42
N ARG A 52 -1.98 11.29 3.07
CA ARG A 52 -2.79 12.49 3.34
C ARG A 52 -4.06 12.49 2.48
N THR A 53 -5.12 11.88 2.99
CA THR A 53 -6.41 11.68 2.31
C THR A 53 -7.57 11.95 3.28
N PRO A 54 -8.81 12.11 2.77
CA PRO A 54 -10.03 12.21 3.60
C PRO A 54 -10.28 11.03 4.54
N PHE A 55 -9.49 9.95 4.45
CA PHE A 55 -9.57 8.80 5.36
C PHE A 55 -9.53 9.18 6.85
N PHE A 56 -8.81 10.26 7.19
CA PHE A 56 -8.67 10.72 8.57
C PHE A 56 -9.79 11.67 9.03
N ASP A 57 -10.73 12.07 8.16
CA ASP A 57 -11.71 13.13 8.45
C ASP A 57 -12.57 12.80 9.67
N ASP A 58 -13.05 11.55 9.77
CA ASP A 58 -13.88 11.06 10.88
C ASP A 58 -13.07 10.51 12.07
N LEU A 59 -11.73 10.60 12.04
CA LEU A 59 -10.85 10.08 13.08
C LEU A 59 -10.36 11.19 14.01
N HIS A 60 -10.17 10.87 15.30
CA HIS A 60 -9.61 11.81 16.30
C HIS A 60 -8.10 12.04 16.18
N PHE A 61 -7.46 11.52 15.13
CA PHE A 61 -6.04 11.64 14.89
C PHE A 61 -5.74 11.64 13.39
N GLU A 62 -4.61 12.22 13.04
CA GLU A 62 -4.13 12.28 11.67
C GLU A 62 -2.60 12.45 11.64
N PRO A 63 -1.95 12.29 10.47
CA PRO A 63 -0.54 12.64 10.31
C PRO A 63 -0.29 14.10 10.65
N GLY A 64 0.94 14.44 11.04
CA GLY A 64 1.31 15.84 11.23
C GLY A 64 1.21 16.67 9.94
N GLU A 65 1.39 17.99 10.04
CA GLU A 65 1.22 18.91 8.90
C GLU A 65 2.42 18.97 7.96
N GLY A 66 3.59 18.49 8.41
CA GLY A 66 4.80 18.49 7.60
C GLY A 66 4.62 17.71 6.30
N GLU A 67 5.20 18.23 5.21
CA GLU A 67 5.16 17.57 3.90
C GLU A 67 5.78 16.18 3.94
N ASP A 68 6.73 15.95 4.85
CA ASP A 68 7.46 14.71 5.05
C ASP A 68 6.87 13.81 6.15
N GLU A 69 5.78 14.24 6.79
CA GLU A 69 5.09 13.55 7.88
C GLU A 69 3.94 12.64 7.40
N ALA A 70 3.58 12.75 6.11
CA ALA A 70 2.61 11.90 5.44
C ALA A 70 3.01 11.71 3.97
N ILE A 71 2.55 10.61 3.38
CA ILE A 71 2.70 10.35 1.95
C ILE A 71 1.67 11.18 1.19
N ALA A 72 2.06 11.82 0.09
CA ALA A 72 1.11 12.48 -0.79
C ALA A 72 0.36 11.41 -1.62
N PRO A 73 -0.95 11.57 -1.89
CA PRO A 73 -1.68 10.66 -2.78
C PRO A 73 -1.01 10.46 -4.14
N GLU A 74 -0.36 11.50 -4.64
CA GLU A 74 0.40 11.53 -5.89
C GLU A 74 1.59 10.57 -5.87
N ASP A 75 2.26 10.40 -4.71
CA ASP A 75 3.35 9.45 -4.56
C ASP A 75 2.85 8.01 -4.71
N VAL A 76 1.65 7.71 -4.18
CA VAL A 76 1.01 6.39 -4.35
C VAL A 76 0.66 6.15 -5.81
N ALA A 77 0.18 7.18 -6.52
CA ALA A 77 -0.11 7.11 -7.94
C ALA A 77 1.18 6.90 -8.78
N ALA A 78 2.29 7.56 -8.41
CA ALA A 78 3.58 7.37 -9.08
C ALA A 78 4.10 5.93 -8.89
N VAL A 79 3.95 5.35 -7.70
CA VAL A 79 4.30 3.94 -7.45
C VAL A 79 3.42 3.00 -8.28
N LEU A 80 2.12 3.31 -8.42
CA LEU A 80 1.23 2.56 -9.29
C LEU A 80 1.66 2.62 -10.76
N ALA A 81 2.02 3.81 -11.25
CA ALA A 81 2.54 3.98 -12.61
C ALA A 81 3.81 3.15 -12.83
N MET A 82 4.75 3.17 -11.89
CA MET A 82 5.97 2.35 -11.93
C MET A 82 5.65 0.84 -12.05
N VAL A 83 4.67 0.35 -11.31
CA VAL A 83 4.22 -1.07 -11.39
C VAL A 83 3.64 -1.39 -12.77
N LEU A 84 2.83 -0.48 -13.32
CA LEU A 84 2.20 -0.66 -14.63
C LEU A 84 3.23 -0.64 -15.76
N GLU A 85 4.18 0.29 -15.70
CA GLU A 85 5.22 0.54 -16.70
C GLU A 85 6.38 -0.48 -16.66
N ALA A 86 6.53 -1.22 -15.56
CA ALA A 86 7.50 -2.30 -15.48
C ALA A 86 7.38 -3.24 -16.68
N ARG A 87 8.52 -3.70 -17.22
CA ARG A 87 8.56 -4.62 -18.35
C ARG A 87 7.67 -5.85 -18.06
N PRO A 88 6.90 -6.39 -19.04
CA PRO A 88 5.98 -7.51 -18.80
C PRO A 88 6.60 -8.76 -18.16
N GLY A 89 7.88 -9.03 -18.44
CA GLY A 89 8.64 -10.14 -17.82
C GLY A 89 9.25 -9.82 -16.46
N THR A 90 8.87 -8.70 -15.85
CA THR A 90 9.35 -8.24 -14.53
C THR A 90 8.14 -7.94 -13.66
N VAL A 91 8.14 -8.51 -12.46
CA VAL A 91 7.09 -8.32 -11.46
C VAL A 91 7.71 -7.59 -10.26
N LEU A 92 7.08 -6.48 -9.87
CA LEU A 92 7.42 -5.79 -8.62
C LEU A 92 6.55 -6.39 -7.52
N ASP A 93 7.11 -7.35 -6.77
CA ASP A 93 6.31 -8.21 -5.90
C ASP A 93 5.70 -7.49 -4.70
N GLU A 94 6.49 -6.65 -4.03
CA GLU A 94 6.07 -5.90 -2.85
C GLU A 94 6.80 -4.57 -2.77
N ILE A 95 6.06 -3.48 -2.58
CA ILE A 95 6.58 -2.12 -2.48
C ILE A 95 6.06 -1.51 -1.18
N ASN A 96 6.97 -1.12 -0.29
CA ASN A 96 6.63 -0.37 0.91
C ASN A 96 6.89 1.11 0.67
N VAL A 97 5.90 1.95 0.99
CA VAL A 97 6.01 3.42 0.90
C VAL A 97 5.80 3.96 2.30
N SER A 98 6.72 4.75 2.81
CA SER A 98 6.66 5.31 4.16
C SER A 98 6.89 6.82 4.09
N PRO A 99 6.24 7.62 4.95
CA PRO A 99 6.67 8.99 5.14
C PRO A 99 8.08 8.99 5.74
N LEU A 100 8.84 10.07 5.49
CA LEU A 100 10.19 10.21 6.00
C LEU A 100 10.17 10.33 7.54
N ASN A 101 9.22 11.11 8.05
CA ASN A 101 9.01 11.33 9.46
C ASN A 101 7.65 10.78 9.91
N HIS A 102 7.64 10.06 11.04
CA HIS A 102 6.44 9.42 11.56
C HIS A 102 5.81 10.24 12.69
N VAL A 103 5.12 11.32 12.33
CA VAL A 103 4.47 12.23 13.28
C VAL A 103 2.96 12.06 13.24
N TRP A 104 2.34 12.01 14.42
CA TRP A 104 0.88 11.89 14.59
C TRP A 104 0.39 13.00 15.48
N ARG A 105 -0.71 13.65 15.08
CA ARG A 105 -1.40 14.67 15.87
C ARG A 105 -2.82 14.22 16.22
N ARG A 106 -3.34 14.77 17.31
CA ARG A 106 -4.77 14.68 17.66
C ARG A 106 -5.51 15.85 17.01
N LYS A 107 -6.76 15.60 16.61
CA LYS A 107 -7.72 16.62 16.21
C LYS A 107 -8.48 17.15 17.43
#